data_AF-A0A966BT64-F1
#
_entry.id   AF-A0A966BT64-F1
#
_cell.length_a   1.000
_cell.length_b   1.000
_cell.length_c   1.000
_cell.angle_alpha   90.00
_cell.angle_beta   90.00
_cell.angle_gamma   90.00
#
_symmetry.space_group_name_H-M   'P 1'
#
loop_
_entity.id
_entity.type
_entity.pdbx_description
1 polymer ?
#
loop_
_entity_poly.entity_id
_entity_poly.type
_entity_poly.pdbx_seq_one_letter_code
_entity_poly.pdbx_strand_id
1 'polypeptide(L)'
;MTSKAATGNQASAAAFMQRLRHDHAGLSRMLRAIDGMVDRLATQPGALQPVLVEAFAYLLHYQHGYHHPREDRLFERIRGKQPALADILARLAEEHRAGQGEAARLAEDLAAATPDQLRGKKGERVVTRIQRYLRHARLHMRNEEAVFYARAEKILNRADWAEIVDDDGFQDPLADMDALAEEYPELAAHFDLPARYLGQSRKRIGVSRMARHQILELTDLYGGLMHEGFDLTRRNANRLLAVRGPLDLLRAATSITSDSLRFVGQCVARPSRWAINTGSDLLLARIKPAQHE
;
A
#
# COMPACT_ATOMS: atom_id res chain seq x y z
N MET A 1 32.48 11.09 -24.24
CA MET A 1 32.24 10.08 -23.17
C MET A 1 31.19 10.51 -22.13
N THR A 2 30.69 11.75 -22.14
CA THR A 2 29.77 12.30 -21.13
C THR A 2 28.28 11.91 -21.31
N SER A 3 27.81 11.75 -22.56
CA SER A 3 26.40 11.45 -22.87
C SER A 3 25.96 10.03 -22.42
N LYS A 4 26.76 8.99 -22.70
CA LYS A 4 26.43 7.59 -22.35
C LYS A 4 26.39 7.33 -20.84
N ALA A 5 27.18 8.09 -20.07
CA ALA A 5 27.20 8.00 -18.63
C ALA A 5 26.02 8.76 -17.99
N ALA A 6 25.58 9.86 -18.61
CA ALA A 6 24.40 10.61 -18.18
C ALA A 6 23.09 9.81 -18.39
N THR A 7 22.97 9.12 -19.54
CA THR A 7 21.81 8.26 -19.82
C THR A 7 21.75 7.03 -18.91
N GLY A 8 22.90 6.42 -18.56
CA GLY A 8 22.97 5.29 -17.63
C GLY A 8 22.50 5.63 -16.21
N ASN A 9 22.81 6.83 -15.71
CA ASN A 9 22.46 7.22 -14.34
C ASN A 9 21.03 7.78 -14.21
N GLN A 10 20.47 8.33 -15.27
CA GLN A 10 19.06 8.71 -15.30
C GLN A 10 18.17 7.46 -15.36
N ALA A 11 18.62 6.41 -16.06
CA ALA A 11 17.97 5.11 -16.06
C ALA A 11 18.02 4.44 -14.67
N SER A 12 19.08 4.63 -13.89
CA SER A 12 19.22 4.05 -12.54
C SER A 12 18.32 4.75 -11.52
N ALA A 13 18.21 6.09 -11.56
CA ALA A 13 17.26 6.85 -10.74
C ALA A 13 15.80 6.45 -11.02
N ALA A 14 15.42 6.38 -12.31
CA ALA A 14 14.09 5.96 -12.71
C ALA A 14 13.79 4.51 -12.28
N ALA A 15 14.77 3.60 -12.39
CA ALA A 15 14.64 2.22 -11.95
C ALA A 15 14.46 2.10 -10.42
N PHE A 16 15.21 2.87 -9.63
CA PHE A 16 15.06 2.91 -8.18
C PHE A 16 13.68 3.41 -7.75
N MET A 17 13.24 4.54 -8.32
CA MET A 17 11.90 5.06 -8.05
C MET A 17 10.80 4.13 -8.56
N GLN A 18 11.04 3.39 -9.64
CA GLN A 18 10.12 2.34 -10.10
C GLN A 18 10.07 1.16 -9.12
N ARG A 19 11.22 0.75 -8.57
CA ARG A 19 11.30 -0.31 -7.56
C ARG A 19 10.48 0.07 -6.33
N LEU A 20 10.68 1.26 -5.75
CA LEU A 20 9.89 1.71 -4.60
C LEU A 20 8.36 1.70 -4.86
N ARG A 21 7.92 2.10 -6.05
CA ARG A 21 6.50 2.03 -6.44
C ARG A 21 6.01 0.59 -6.59
N HIS A 22 6.83 -0.32 -7.10
CA HIS A 22 6.48 -1.75 -7.15
C HIS A 22 6.42 -2.36 -5.75
N ASP A 23 7.36 -2.01 -4.87
CA ASP A 23 7.34 -2.39 -3.45
C ASP A 23 6.00 -1.94 -2.83
N HIS A 24 5.59 -0.68 -3.03
CA HIS A 24 4.29 -0.18 -2.56
C HIS A 24 3.08 -0.94 -3.12
N ALA A 25 3.11 -1.33 -4.38
CA ALA A 25 2.04 -2.12 -4.98
C ALA A 25 1.92 -3.50 -4.33
N GLY A 26 3.04 -4.16 -4.07
CA GLY A 26 3.14 -5.43 -3.34
C GLY A 26 2.66 -5.31 -1.90
N LEU A 27 3.20 -4.36 -1.15
CA LEU A 27 2.79 -4.05 0.22
C LEU A 27 1.29 -3.72 0.29
N SER A 28 0.75 -2.98 -0.66
CA SER A 28 -0.69 -2.70 -0.74
C SER A 28 -1.52 -3.98 -0.93
N ARG A 29 -1.03 -4.97 -1.70
CA ARG A 29 -1.68 -6.28 -1.81
C ARG A 29 -1.65 -7.03 -0.48
N MET A 30 -0.51 -7.01 0.22
CA MET A 30 -0.39 -7.63 1.55
C MET A 30 -1.35 -7.01 2.56
N LEU A 31 -1.34 -5.69 2.69
CA LEU A 31 -2.21 -4.96 3.63
C LEU A 31 -3.69 -5.24 3.35
N ARG A 32 -4.09 -5.38 2.08
CA ARG A 32 -5.45 -5.80 1.68
C ARG A 32 -5.78 -7.23 2.12
N ALA A 33 -4.85 -8.17 1.96
CA ALA A 33 -5.04 -9.55 2.39
C ALA A 33 -5.26 -9.65 3.91
N ILE A 34 -4.43 -8.95 4.70
CA ILE A 34 -4.55 -8.87 6.15
C ILE A 34 -5.92 -8.29 6.55
N ASP A 35 -6.34 -7.19 5.92
CA ASP A 35 -7.65 -6.56 6.18
C ASP A 35 -8.82 -7.52 5.90
N GLY A 36 -8.74 -8.28 4.80
CA GLY A 36 -9.75 -9.27 4.43
C GLY A 36 -9.91 -10.38 5.46
N MET A 37 -8.81 -10.76 6.13
CA MET A 37 -8.76 -11.82 7.13
C MET A 37 -9.13 -11.36 8.55
N VAL A 38 -8.69 -10.16 8.95
CA VAL A 38 -8.66 -9.76 10.36
C VAL A 38 -10.03 -9.78 11.04
N ASP A 39 -11.10 -9.39 10.35
CA ASP A 39 -12.46 -9.40 10.93
C ASP A 39 -13.00 -10.81 11.18
N ARG A 40 -12.48 -11.82 10.47
CA ARG A 40 -12.90 -13.22 10.63
C ARG A 40 -12.05 -13.97 11.64
N LEU A 41 -10.96 -13.38 12.13
CA LEU A 41 -10.00 -14.01 13.04
C LEU A 41 -10.68 -14.57 14.30
N ALA A 42 -11.63 -13.83 14.87
CA ALA A 42 -12.36 -14.30 16.05
C ALA A 42 -13.19 -15.55 15.77
N THR A 43 -13.78 -15.67 14.58
CA THR A 43 -14.64 -16.82 14.21
C THR A 43 -13.86 -18.01 13.64
N GLN A 44 -12.70 -17.75 13.04
CA GLN A 44 -11.90 -18.74 12.31
C GLN A 44 -10.42 -18.71 12.71
N PRO A 45 -10.08 -18.73 14.01
CA PRO A 45 -8.69 -18.52 14.44
C PRO A 45 -7.75 -19.60 13.93
N GLY A 46 -8.17 -20.87 13.92
CA GLY A 46 -7.32 -21.97 13.45
C GLY A 46 -6.91 -21.86 11.97
N ALA A 47 -7.75 -21.24 11.13
CA ALA A 47 -7.46 -21.08 9.71
C ALA A 47 -6.74 -19.76 9.38
N LEU A 48 -6.94 -18.71 10.16
CA LEU A 48 -6.45 -17.35 9.82
C LEU A 48 -5.26 -16.91 10.67
N GLN A 49 -5.08 -17.47 11.86
CA GLN A 49 -3.96 -17.12 12.72
C GLN A 49 -2.61 -17.46 12.08
N PRO A 50 -2.37 -18.65 11.51
CA PRO A 50 -1.08 -18.97 10.88
C PRO A 50 -0.76 -18.02 9.71
N VAL A 51 -1.75 -17.78 8.85
CA VAL A 51 -1.62 -16.85 7.71
C VAL A 51 -1.29 -15.42 8.17
N LEU A 52 -1.94 -14.93 9.24
CA LEU A 52 -1.66 -13.60 9.78
C LEU A 52 -0.30 -13.50 10.45
N VAL A 53 0.19 -14.57 11.10
CA VAL A 53 1.56 -14.63 11.65
C VAL A 53 2.57 -14.48 10.51
N GLU A 54 2.43 -15.25 9.43
CA GLU A 54 3.29 -15.13 8.26
C GLU A 54 3.16 -13.78 7.55
N ALA A 55 1.95 -13.23 7.45
CA ALA A 55 1.75 -11.91 6.87
C ALA A 55 2.50 -10.81 7.65
N PHE A 56 2.47 -10.84 8.99
CA PHE A 56 3.25 -9.89 9.80
C PHE A 56 4.76 -10.17 9.76
N ALA A 57 5.18 -11.43 9.65
CA ALA A 57 6.57 -11.79 9.41
C ALA A 57 7.07 -11.21 8.08
N TYR A 58 6.29 -11.35 7.00
CA TYR A 58 6.56 -10.72 5.70
C TYR A 58 6.67 -9.20 5.82
N LEU A 59 5.78 -8.52 6.55
CA LEU A 59 5.87 -7.06 6.72
C LEU A 59 7.15 -6.66 7.47
N LEU A 60 7.52 -7.40 8.53
CA LEU A 60 8.75 -7.16 9.27
C LEU A 60 9.99 -7.39 8.42
N HIS A 61 10.02 -8.46 7.63
CA HIS A 61 11.16 -8.80 6.81
C HIS A 61 11.27 -7.85 5.61
N TYR A 62 10.21 -7.73 4.81
CA TYR A 62 10.25 -7.01 3.55
C TYR A 62 9.96 -5.52 3.69
N GLN A 63 8.81 -5.13 4.27
CA GLN A 63 8.45 -3.71 4.41
C GLN A 63 9.49 -2.99 5.29
N HIS A 64 9.74 -3.52 6.48
CA HIS A 64 10.56 -2.83 7.48
C HIS A 64 12.05 -3.14 7.31
N GLY A 65 12.40 -4.31 6.80
CA GLY A 65 13.80 -4.75 6.65
C GLY A 65 14.47 -4.34 5.34
N TYR A 66 13.71 -4.12 4.25
CA TYR A 66 14.29 -3.75 2.95
C TYR A 66 13.68 -2.49 2.36
N HIS A 67 12.35 -2.39 2.29
CA HIS A 67 11.68 -1.26 1.66
C HIS A 67 11.92 0.06 2.40
N HIS A 68 11.57 0.14 3.70
CA HIS A 68 11.80 1.36 4.49
C HIS A 68 13.29 1.76 4.53
N PRO A 69 14.28 0.86 4.67
CA PRO A 69 15.69 1.24 4.57
C PRO A 69 16.09 1.86 3.22
N ARG A 70 15.47 1.45 2.10
CA ARG A 70 15.68 2.13 0.80
C ARG A 70 15.11 3.54 0.82
N GLU A 71 13.92 3.71 1.38
CA GLU A 71 13.28 5.02 1.52
C GLU A 71 14.03 5.94 2.47
N ASP A 72 14.50 5.44 3.60
CA ASP A 72 15.28 6.21 4.58
C ASP A 72 16.56 6.77 3.94
N ARG A 73 17.24 6.00 3.07
CA ARG A 73 18.37 6.50 2.27
C ARG A 73 17.93 7.64 1.35
N LEU A 74 16.79 7.51 0.67
CA LEU A 74 16.24 8.55 -0.19
C LEU A 74 15.90 9.82 0.63
N PHE A 75 15.24 9.66 1.78
CA PHE A 75 14.83 10.73 2.67
C PHE A 75 16.03 11.50 3.22
N GLU A 76 17.08 10.80 3.64
CA GLU A 76 18.31 11.42 4.14
C GLU A 76 18.96 12.32 3.07
N ARG A 77 19.01 11.87 1.81
CA ARG A 77 19.53 12.69 0.70
C ARG A 77 18.69 13.91 0.42
N ILE A 78 17.36 13.76 0.37
CA ILE A 78 16.45 14.88 0.14
C ILE A 78 16.59 15.90 1.28
N ARG A 79 16.69 15.44 2.53
CA ARG A 79 16.88 16.29 3.71
C ARG A 79 18.14 17.15 3.59
N GLY A 80 19.24 16.57 3.13
CA GLY A 80 20.50 17.29 2.92
C GLY A 80 20.44 18.39 1.84
N LYS A 81 19.55 18.25 0.84
CA LYS A 81 19.37 19.23 -0.24
C LYS A 81 18.28 20.25 0.04
N GLN A 82 17.25 19.86 0.77
CA GLN A 82 16.06 20.67 0.98
C GLN A 82 15.68 20.74 2.46
N PRO A 83 16.34 21.62 3.24
CA PRO A 83 16.09 21.78 4.67
C PRO A 83 14.63 22.08 5.03
N ALA A 84 13.89 22.72 4.13
CA ALA A 84 12.46 22.98 4.30
C ALA A 84 11.60 21.70 4.42
N LEU A 85 12.12 20.54 4.01
CA LEU A 85 11.46 19.24 4.13
C LEU A 85 11.98 18.41 5.30
N ALA A 86 12.95 18.90 6.08
CA ALA A 86 13.63 18.11 7.10
C ALA A 86 12.66 17.57 8.18
N ASP A 87 11.74 18.39 8.68
CA ASP A 87 10.81 18.00 9.74
C ASP A 87 9.84 16.90 9.28
N ILE A 88 9.31 17.03 8.06
CA ILE A 88 8.37 16.04 7.52
C ILE A 88 9.08 14.72 7.19
N LEU A 89 10.33 14.77 6.72
CA LEU A 89 11.15 13.56 6.47
C LEU A 89 11.54 12.87 7.78
N ALA A 90 11.92 13.64 8.81
CA ALA A 90 12.22 13.10 10.13
C ALA A 90 10.99 12.43 10.75
N ARG A 91 9.80 13.02 10.54
CA ARG A 91 8.54 12.40 10.95
C ARG A 91 8.26 11.09 10.23
N LEU A 92 8.49 11.00 8.92
CA LEU A 92 8.31 9.74 8.19
C LEU A 92 9.25 8.64 8.69
N ALA A 93 10.53 8.96 8.92
CA ALA A 93 11.48 8.01 9.50
C ALA A 93 11.10 7.57 10.94
N GLU A 94 10.42 8.42 11.72
CA GLU A 94 9.81 8.02 13.00
C GLU A 94 8.60 7.10 12.78
N GLU A 95 7.74 7.40 11.80
CA GLU A 95 6.61 6.55 11.43
C GLU A 95 7.08 5.14 10.99
N HIS A 96 8.22 5.01 10.29
CA HIS A 96 8.86 3.72 10.00
C HIS A 96 9.17 2.93 11.27
N ARG A 97 9.91 3.54 12.21
CA ARG A 97 10.32 2.89 13.47
C ARG A 97 9.13 2.52 14.35
N ALA A 98 8.15 3.42 14.47
CA ALA A 98 6.93 3.18 15.22
C ALA A 98 6.09 2.04 14.59
N GLY A 99 6.00 2.02 13.25
CA GLY A 99 5.36 0.97 12.48
C GLY A 99 6.02 -0.39 12.70
N GLN A 100 7.34 -0.47 12.61
CA GLN A 100 8.10 -1.70 12.85
C GLN A 100 7.86 -2.25 14.25
N GLY A 101 7.92 -1.39 15.27
CA GLY A 101 7.66 -1.78 16.65
C GLY A 101 6.24 -2.30 16.88
N GLU A 102 5.23 -1.71 16.23
CA GLU A 102 3.85 -2.21 16.33
C GLU A 102 3.64 -3.53 15.56
N ALA A 103 4.26 -3.68 14.38
CA ALA A 103 4.22 -4.92 13.62
C ALA A 103 4.85 -6.09 14.40
N ALA A 104 5.99 -5.85 15.07
CA ALA A 104 6.66 -6.85 15.91
C ALA A 104 5.77 -7.31 17.07
N ARG A 105 5.20 -6.37 17.82
CA ARG A 105 4.27 -6.68 18.91
C ARG A 105 3.02 -7.42 18.43
N LEU A 106 2.50 -7.08 17.24
CA LEU A 106 1.35 -7.77 16.66
C LEU A 106 1.71 -9.20 16.25
N ALA A 107 2.88 -9.42 15.65
CA ALA A 107 3.38 -10.75 15.32
C ALA A 107 3.53 -11.63 16.57
N GLU A 108 4.15 -11.10 17.63
CA GLU A 108 4.29 -11.78 18.92
C GLU A 108 2.92 -12.10 19.55
N ASP A 109 2.00 -11.14 19.58
CA ASP A 109 0.66 -11.34 20.14
C ASP A 109 -0.14 -12.40 19.38
N LEU A 110 -0.03 -12.42 18.05
CA LEU A 110 -0.65 -13.43 17.19
C LEU A 110 -0.02 -14.80 17.42
N ALA A 111 1.30 -14.91 17.45
CA ALA A 111 2.00 -16.18 17.65
C ALA A 111 1.75 -16.79 19.04
N ALA A 112 1.67 -15.95 20.08
CA ALA A 112 1.49 -16.39 21.46
C ALA A 112 0.02 -16.63 21.86
N ALA A 113 -0.96 -16.26 21.03
CA ALA A 113 -2.37 -16.41 21.37
C ALA A 113 -2.87 -17.85 21.13
N THR A 114 -3.73 -18.35 22.01
CA THR A 114 -4.50 -19.57 21.73
C THR A 114 -5.75 -19.26 20.92
N PRO A 115 -6.34 -20.22 20.18
CA PRO A 115 -7.60 -20.01 19.47
C PRO A 115 -8.74 -19.49 20.36
N ASP A 116 -8.82 -19.92 21.62
CA ASP A 116 -9.83 -19.43 22.57
C ASP A 116 -9.58 -17.99 23.02
N GLN A 117 -8.32 -17.60 23.18
CA GLN A 117 -7.97 -16.21 23.46
C GLN A 117 -8.31 -15.29 22.28
N LEU A 118 -8.11 -15.75 21.04
CA LEU A 118 -8.48 -15.03 19.82
C LEU A 118 -10.00 -14.93 19.61
N ARG A 119 -10.78 -15.88 20.15
CA ARG A 119 -12.24 -15.79 20.20
C ARG A 119 -12.76 -14.75 21.21
N GLY A 120 -11.96 -14.37 22.20
CA GLY A 120 -12.36 -13.48 23.29
C GLY A 120 -11.82 -12.05 23.18
N LYS A 121 -11.83 -11.34 24.32
CA LYS A 121 -11.39 -9.93 24.42
C LYS A 121 -9.94 -9.69 23.95
N LYS A 122 -9.05 -10.70 24.02
CA LYS A 122 -7.68 -10.57 23.52
C LYS A 122 -7.69 -10.46 21.99
N GLY A 123 -8.45 -11.33 21.31
CA GLY A 123 -8.68 -11.24 19.87
C GLY A 123 -9.24 -9.89 19.43
N GLU A 124 -10.28 -9.37 20.10
CA GLU A 124 -10.85 -8.04 19.79
C GLU A 124 -9.80 -6.92 19.84
N ARG A 125 -8.90 -6.95 20.84
CA ARG A 125 -7.80 -5.97 20.95
C ARG A 125 -6.78 -6.14 19.83
N VAL A 126 -6.40 -7.38 19.50
CA VAL A 126 -5.47 -7.68 18.40
C VAL A 126 -6.05 -7.18 17.08
N VAL A 127 -7.31 -7.52 16.77
CA VAL A 127 -8.03 -7.06 15.57
C VAL A 127 -8.03 -5.53 15.49
N THR A 128 -8.38 -4.85 16.58
CA THR A 128 -8.41 -3.38 16.63
C THR A 128 -7.03 -2.76 16.33
N ARG A 129 -5.97 -3.35 16.89
CA ARG A 129 -4.59 -2.90 16.67
C ARG A 129 -4.12 -3.16 15.25
N ILE A 130 -4.41 -4.34 14.68
CA ILE A 130 -4.12 -4.64 13.27
C ILE A 130 -4.83 -3.63 12.36
N GLN A 131 -6.13 -3.41 12.54
CA GLN A 131 -6.87 -2.43 11.73
C GLN A 131 -6.28 -1.00 11.85
N ARG A 132 -5.80 -0.61 13.04
CA ARG A 132 -5.11 0.67 13.24
C ARG A 132 -3.78 0.72 12.51
N TYR A 133 -2.99 -0.34 12.61
CA TYR A 133 -1.73 -0.49 11.88
C TYR A 133 -1.95 -0.36 10.37
N LEU A 134 -2.90 -1.12 9.80
CA LEU A 134 -3.21 -1.09 8.37
C LEU A 134 -3.64 0.31 7.89
N ARG A 135 -4.46 1.03 8.68
CA ARG A 135 -4.83 2.41 8.36
C ARG A 135 -3.63 3.35 8.37
N HIS A 136 -2.72 3.18 9.32
CA HIS A 136 -1.52 4.01 9.41
C HIS A 136 -0.57 3.72 8.23
N ALA A 137 -0.27 2.44 7.95
CA ALA A 137 0.59 2.03 6.84
C ALA A 137 0.07 2.55 5.49
N ARG A 138 -1.24 2.38 5.20
CA ARG A 138 -1.84 2.92 3.96
C ARG A 138 -1.74 4.44 3.85
N LEU A 139 -1.95 5.15 4.97
CA LEU A 139 -1.85 6.61 5.00
C LEU A 139 -0.41 7.08 4.79
N HIS A 140 0.53 6.37 5.40
CA HIS A 140 1.97 6.62 5.34
C HIS A 140 2.49 6.49 3.90
N MET A 141 2.31 5.32 3.27
CA MET A 141 2.69 5.07 1.86
C MET A 141 2.12 6.10 0.89
N ARG A 142 0.86 6.51 1.11
CA ARG A 142 0.22 7.56 0.30
C ARG A 142 0.88 8.92 0.47
N ASN A 143 1.32 9.26 1.67
CA ASN A 143 1.99 10.54 1.94
C ASN A 143 3.38 10.56 1.31
N GLU A 144 4.09 9.42 1.32
CA GLU A 144 5.40 9.25 0.69
C GLU A 144 5.33 9.48 -0.81
N GLU A 145 4.36 8.83 -1.47
CA GLU A 145 4.12 9.00 -2.90
C GLU A 145 3.76 10.44 -3.28
N ALA A 146 2.77 11.02 -2.57
CA ALA A 146 2.22 12.32 -2.91
C ALA A 146 3.19 13.48 -2.66
N VAL A 147 4.07 13.34 -1.66
CA VAL A 147 4.96 14.42 -1.25
C VAL A 147 6.35 14.24 -1.85
N PHE A 148 6.93 13.05 -1.75
CA PHE A 148 8.36 12.85 -1.99
C PHE A 148 8.63 12.14 -3.31
N TYR A 149 7.92 11.07 -3.65
CA TYR A 149 8.21 10.36 -4.90
C TYR A 149 7.97 11.23 -6.13
N ALA A 150 6.95 12.10 -6.08
CA ALA A 150 6.67 13.05 -7.15
C ALA A 150 7.74 14.15 -7.33
N ARG A 151 8.61 14.37 -6.34
CA ARG A 151 9.59 15.46 -6.32
C ARG A 151 11.05 14.99 -6.28
N ALA A 152 11.32 13.75 -5.86
CA ALA A 152 12.65 13.20 -5.62
C ALA A 152 13.59 13.39 -6.83
N GLU A 153 13.14 13.04 -8.03
CA GLU A 153 13.93 13.15 -9.27
C GLU A 153 14.27 14.60 -9.66
N LYS A 154 13.55 15.60 -9.13
CA LYS A 154 13.83 17.03 -9.36
C LYS A 154 14.78 17.61 -8.31
N ILE A 155 14.85 17.01 -7.13
CA ILE A 155 15.66 17.49 -5.99
C ILE A 155 17.07 16.91 -6.05
N LEU A 156 17.18 15.62 -6.36
CA LEU A 156 18.45 14.89 -6.33
C LEU A 156 19.17 14.97 -7.66
N ASN A 157 20.47 15.26 -7.61
CA ASN A 157 21.34 15.27 -8.76
C ASN A 157 21.97 13.89 -9.00
N ARG A 158 22.78 13.80 -10.06
CA ARG A 158 23.42 12.55 -10.49
C ARG A 158 24.28 11.88 -9.40
N ALA A 159 25.06 12.67 -8.66
CA ALA A 159 25.92 12.13 -7.61
C ALA A 159 25.08 11.59 -6.45
N ASP A 160 24.01 12.30 -6.07
CA ASP A 160 23.12 11.85 -5.00
C ASP A 160 22.49 10.48 -5.32
N TRP A 161 22.02 10.29 -6.56
CA TRP A 161 21.46 9.02 -7.01
C TRP A 161 22.49 7.89 -7.02
N ALA A 162 23.74 8.16 -7.43
CA ALA A 162 24.79 7.15 -7.45
C ALA A 162 25.12 6.62 -6.04
N GLU A 163 24.81 7.38 -4.99
CA GLU A 163 25.07 6.99 -3.60
C GLU A 163 23.89 6.27 -2.92
N ILE A 164 22.69 6.27 -3.51
CA ILE A 164 21.50 5.59 -2.93
C ILE A 164 20.94 4.47 -3.78
N VAL A 165 21.27 4.45 -5.08
CA VAL A 165 20.98 3.31 -5.95
C VAL A 165 21.94 2.20 -5.59
N ASP A 166 21.62 1.52 -4.51
CA ASP A 166 22.24 0.27 -4.10
C ASP A 166 21.24 -0.86 -4.37
N ASP A 167 21.72 -1.92 -5.02
CA ASP A 167 20.92 -3.12 -5.23
C ASP A 167 21.21 -4.07 -4.09
N ASP A 168 20.38 -4.03 -3.06
CA ASP A 168 20.38 -5.07 -2.02
C ASP A 168 19.96 -6.44 -2.59
N GLY A 169 19.59 -6.51 -3.88
CA GLY A 169 19.22 -7.72 -4.61
C GLY A 169 17.86 -8.30 -4.18
N PHE A 170 17.26 -7.79 -3.10
CA PHE A 170 16.09 -8.39 -2.50
C PHE A 170 14.83 -7.94 -3.25
N GLN A 171 14.11 -8.90 -3.81
CA GLN A 171 12.83 -8.65 -4.46
C GLN A 171 11.69 -8.90 -3.47
N ASP A 172 10.54 -8.30 -3.75
CA ASP A 172 9.33 -8.62 -3.01
C ASP A 172 9.02 -10.13 -3.13
N PRO A 173 8.95 -10.89 -2.03
CA PRO A 173 8.48 -12.27 -2.07
C PRO A 173 7.10 -12.40 -2.77
N LEU A 174 6.22 -11.40 -2.66
CA LEU A 174 4.92 -11.40 -3.35
C LEU A 174 5.00 -11.25 -4.88
N ALA A 175 6.18 -10.98 -5.44
CA ALA A 175 6.42 -10.94 -6.87
C ALA A 175 6.68 -12.34 -7.47
N ASP A 176 7.04 -13.32 -6.63
CA ASP A 176 7.34 -14.69 -7.03
C ASP A 176 6.64 -15.67 -6.07
N MET A 177 5.61 -16.38 -6.56
CA MET A 177 4.82 -17.28 -5.72
C MET A 177 5.58 -18.52 -5.27
N ASP A 178 6.60 -18.95 -6.01
CA ASP A 178 7.42 -20.09 -5.60
C ASP A 178 8.31 -19.68 -4.42
N ALA A 179 8.94 -18.50 -4.50
CA ALA A 179 9.71 -17.92 -3.39
C ALA A 179 8.83 -17.62 -2.16
N LEU A 180 7.61 -17.09 -2.39
CA LEU A 180 6.65 -16.86 -1.31
C LEU A 180 6.25 -18.17 -0.64
N ALA A 181 6.02 -19.25 -1.40
CA ALA A 181 5.61 -20.54 -0.84
C ALA A 181 6.75 -21.23 -0.06
N GLU A 182 8.01 -20.99 -0.45
CA GLU A 182 9.17 -21.50 0.28
C GLU A 182 9.32 -20.82 1.65
N GLU A 183 9.11 -19.51 1.74
CA GLU A 183 9.34 -18.74 2.97
C GLU A 183 8.07 -18.56 3.83
N TYR A 184 6.89 -18.50 3.20
CA TYR A 184 5.58 -18.22 3.82
C TYR A 184 4.49 -19.14 3.24
N PRO A 185 4.50 -20.44 3.55
CA PRO A 185 3.59 -21.42 2.94
C PRO A 185 2.10 -21.16 3.21
N GLU A 186 1.72 -20.74 4.42
CA GLU A 186 0.31 -20.45 4.78
C GLU A 186 -0.20 -19.21 4.02
N LEU A 187 0.66 -18.21 3.90
CA LEU A 187 0.43 -16.98 3.16
C LEU A 187 0.32 -17.24 1.66
N ALA A 188 1.22 -18.05 1.10
CA ALA A 188 1.16 -18.45 -0.30
C ALA A 188 -0.12 -19.23 -0.62
N ALA A 189 -0.51 -20.18 0.24
CA ALA A 189 -1.78 -20.89 0.10
C ALA A 189 -3.00 -19.94 0.13
N HIS A 190 -2.94 -18.88 0.95
CA HIS A 190 -3.98 -17.84 0.96
C HIS A 190 -4.06 -17.06 -0.36
N PHE A 191 -2.92 -16.75 -0.99
CA PHE A 191 -2.91 -16.06 -2.29
C PHE A 191 -3.32 -16.98 -3.45
N ASP A 192 -3.09 -18.29 -3.36
CA ASP A 192 -3.46 -19.26 -4.40
C ASP A 192 -4.97 -19.62 -4.37
N LEU A 193 -5.62 -19.46 -3.20
CA LEU A 193 -7.07 -19.59 -2.99
C LEU A 193 -7.76 -18.20 -2.97
N PRO A 194 -8.05 -17.49 -4.10
CA PRO A 194 -8.61 -18.03 -5.34
C PRO A 194 -8.18 -17.27 -6.63
N ALA A 195 -7.14 -17.73 -7.34
CA ALA A 195 -7.06 -17.51 -8.80
C ALA A 195 -7.93 -18.53 -9.57
N ARG A 196 -8.23 -19.66 -8.94
CA ARG A 196 -9.07 -20.74 -9.51
C ARG A 196 -10.57 -20.47 -9.52
N TYR A 197 -11.04 -19.42 -8.82
CA TYR A 197 -12.47 -19.04 -8.78
C TYR A 197 -12.86 -17.90 -9.73
N LEU A 198 -11.91 -17.38 -10.52
CA LEU A 198 -12.17 -16.50 -11.66
C LEU A 198 -11.52 -17.09 -12.90
N GLY A 199 -12.15 -18.13 -13.43
CA GLY A 199 -11.78 -18.69 -14.73
C GLY A 199 -11.89 -17.64 -15.82
N GLN A 200 -10.75 -17.16 -16.32
CA GLN A 200 -10.55 -16.79 -17.72
C GLN A 200 -9.05 -16.61 -18.02
N SER A 201 -8.52 -17.57 -18.77
CA SER A 201 -7.26 -17.50 -19.48
C SER A 201 -7.16 -16.18 -20.26
N ARG A 202 -6.13 -15.36 -19.99
CA ARG A 202 -5.97 -14.07 -20.67
C ARG A 202 -4.82 -14.13 -21.67
N LYS A 203 -5.17 -14.19 -22.97
CA LYS A 203 -4.28 -13.88 -24.11
C LYS A 203 -3.65 -12.50 -23.90
N ARG A 204 -2.32 -12.44 -24.02
CA ARG A 204 -1.49 -11.25 -23.78
C ARG A 204 -1.63 -10.27 -24.96
N ILE A 205 -2.38 -9.18 -24.80
CA ILE A 205 -2.44 -8.07 -25.76
C ILE A 205 -1.30 -7.07 -25.46
N GLY A 206 -0.52 -6.72 -26.47
CA GLY A 206 0.62 -5.81 -26.37
C GLY A 206 0.21 -4.35 -26.19
N VAL A 207 0.08 -3.90 -24.95
CA VAL A 207 -0.09 -2.47 -24.60
C VAL A 207 1.29 -1.81 -24.39
N SER A 208 1.50 -0.60 -24.92
CA SER A 208 2.74 0.19 -24.72
C SER A 208 3.08 0.36 -23.23
N ARG A 209 4.37 0.35 -22.86
CA ARG A 209 4.85 0.46 -21.46
C ARG A 209 4.29 1.71 -20.75
N MET A 210 4.16 2.83 -21.46
CA MET A 210 3.59 4.08 -20.92
C MET A 210 2.08 3.96 -20.66
N ALA A 211 1.34 3.38 -21.61
CA ALA A 211 -0.09 3.13 -21.45
C ALA A 211 -0.36 2.07 -20.35
N ARG A 212 0.51 1.06 -20.22
CA ARG A 212 0.45 0.11 -19.10
C ARG A 212 0.65 0.81 -17.76
N HIS A 213 1.61 1.73 -17.65
CA HIS A 213 1.85 2.45 -16.42
C HIS A 213 0.66 3.33 -16.02
N GLN A 214 0.11 4.10 -16.95
CA GLN A 214 -1.09 4.92 -16.69
C GLN A 214 -2.32 4.08 -16.34
N ILE A 215 -2.50 2.92 -16.99
CA ILE A 215 -3.58 1.98 -16.66
C ILE A 215 -3.37 1.39 -15.26
N LEU A 216 -2.13 1.04 -14.89
CA LEU A 216 -1.82 0.52 -13.56
C LEU A 216 -2.04 1.58 -12.48
N GLU A 217 -1.59 2.82 -12.68
CA GLU A 217 -1.84 3.93 -11.75
C GLU A 217 -3.34 4.21 -11.58
N LEU A 218 -4.11 4.19 -12.69
CA LEU A 218 -5.57 4.30 -12.63
C LEU A 218 -6.20 3.10 -11.92
N THR A 219 -5.69 1.89 -12.17
CA THR A 219 -6.18 0.65 -11.53
C THR A 219 -5.86 0.65 -10.04
N ASP A 220 -4.71 1.17 -9.62
CA ASP A 220 -4.31 1.27 -8.22
C ASP A 220 -5.10 2.38 -7.50
N LEU A 221 -5.37 3.51 -8.18
CA LEU A 221 -6.20 4.59 -7.66
C LEU A 221 -7.66 4.16 -7.49
N TYR A 222 -8.29 3.66 -8.55
CA TYR A 222 -9.65 3.15 -8.49
C TYR A 222 -9.74 1.92 -7.60
N GLY A 223 -8.72 1.06 -7.59
CA GLY A 223 -8.61 -0.07 -6.68
C GLY A 223 -8.55 0.37 -5.23
N GLY A 224 -7.79 1.42 -4.89
CA GLY A 224 -7.73 2.00 -3.55
C GLY A 224 -9.04 2.65 -3.13
N LEU A 225 -9.69 3.42 -4.01
CA LEU A 225 -10.99 4.05 -3.75
C LEU A 225 -12.12 3.01 -3.60
N MET A 226 -12.16 2.02 -4.48
CA MET A 226 -13.14 0.93 -4.42
C MET A 226 -12.91 0.09 -3.17
N HIS A 227 -11.65 -0.21 -2.82
CA HIS A 227 -11.32 -0.93 -1.59
C HIS A 227 -11.75 -0.14 -0.34
N GLU A 228 -11.39 1.15 -0.23
CA GLU A 228 -11.82 1.98 0.89
C GLU A 228 -13.37 2.09 0.97
N GLY A 229 -14.05 2.12 -0.17
CA GLY A 229 -15.52 2.12 -0.25
C GLY A 229 -16.15 0.77 0.17
N PHE A 230 -15.56 -0.34 -0.25
CA PHE A 230 -15.98 -1.68 0.18
C PHE A 230 -15.72 -1.89 1.67
N ASP A 231 -14.57 -1.45 2.19
CA ASP A 231 -14.25 -1.55 3.61
C ASP A 231 -15.17 -0.66 4.45
N LEU A 232 -15.50 0.54 3.97
CA LEU A 232 -16.50 1.40 4.59
C LEU A 232 -17.85 0.68 4.68
N THR A 233 -18.28 0.07 3.57
CA THR A 233 -19.52 -0.69 3.50
C THR A 233 -19.52 -1.85 4.49
N ARG A 234 -18.43 -2.63 4.53
CA ARG A 234 -18.24 -3.75 5.44
C ARG A 234 -18.26 -3.31 6.92
N ARG A 235 -17.54 -2.24 7.27
CA ARG A 235 -17.54 -1.68 8.64
C ARG A 235 -18.92 -1.18 9.06
N ASN A 236 -19.63 -0.52 8.16
CA ASN A 236 -20.97 -0.02 8.42
C ASN A 236 -21.95 -1.18 8.64
N ALA A 237 -21.87 -2.23 7.82
CA ALA A 237 -22.66 -3.45 8.00
C ALA A 237 -22.37 -4.12 9.36
N ASN A 238 -21.09 -4.30 9.72
CA ASN A 238 -20.71 -4.90 11.00
C ASN A 238 -21.21 -4.09 12.21
N ARG A 239 -21.16 -2.74 12.13
CA ARG A 239 -21.68 -1.87 13.20
C ARG A 239 -23.18 -2.01 13.37
N LEU A 240 -23.93 -2.10 12.27
CA LEU A 240 -25.38 -2.29 12.31
C LEU A 240 -25.74 -3.67 12.86
N LEU A 241 -25.01 -4.71 12.46
CA LEU A 241 -25.19 -6.07 12.98
C LEU A 241 -24.83 -6.20 14.47
N ALA A 242 -23.98 -5.32 14.99
CA ALA A 242 -23.58 -5.30 16.40
C ALA A 242 -24.53 -4.50 17.32
N VAL A 243 -25.56 -3.84 16.79
CA VAL A 243 -26.51 -3.05 17.59
C VAL A 243 -27.32 -3.97 18.51
N ARG A 244 -27.27 -3.72 19.82
CA ARG A 244 -28.04 -4.46 20.84
C ARG A 244 -29.07 -3.61 21.58
N GLY A 245 -29.14 -2.31 21.29
CA GLY A 245 -30.07 -1.40 21.91
C GLY A 245 -30.02 0.03 21.35
N PRO A 246 -30.87 0.94 21.87
CA PRO A 246 -31.07 2.29 21.31
C PRO A 246 -29.81 3.15 21.33
N LEU A 247 -29.00 3.05 22.39
CA LEU A 247 -27.75 3.80 22.53
C LEU A 247 -26.67 3.32 21.54
N ASP A 248 -26.61 2.01 21.27
CA ASP A 248 -25.68 1.45 20.29
C ASP A 248 -26.06 1.83 18.87
N LEU A 249 -27.36 1.93 18.58
CA LEU A 249 -27.87 2.43 17.30
C LEU A 249 -27.46 3.90 17.08
N LEU A 250 -27.61 4.76 18.09
CA LEU A 250 -27.16 6.16 18.03
C LEU A 250 -25.66 6.30 17.78
N ARG A 251 -24.84 5.48 18.46
CA ARG A 251 -23.37 5.45 18.25
C ARG A 251 -23.00 4.95 16.86
N ALA A 252 -23.67 3.89 16.39
CA ALA A 252 -23.48 3.34 15.06
C ALA A 252 -23.82 4.39 13.99
N ALA A 253 -24.98 5.03 14.09
CA ALA A 253 -25.41 6.08 13.18
C ALA A 253 -24.40 7.23 13.12
N THR A 254 -23.95 7.74 14.28
CA THR A 254 -22.98 8.84 14.34
C THR A 254 -21.63 8.45 13.69
N SER A 255 -21.17 7.22 13.93
CA SER A 255 -19.90 6.71 13.38
C SER A 255 -20.00 6.49 11.87
N ILE A 256 -21.12 5.95 11.40
CA ILE A 256 -21.42 5.74 9.98
C ILE A 256 -21.41 7.09 9.25
N THR A 257 -22.13 8.09 9.77
CA THR A 257 -22.20 9.42 9.17
C THR A 257 -20.82 10.08 9.07
N SER A 258 -20.03 10.03 10.14
CA SER A 258 -18.67 10.60 10.16
C SER A 258 -17.74 9.92 9.15
N ASP A 259 -17.72 8.59 9.12
CA ASP A 259 -16.88 7.83 8.19
C ASP A 259 -17.32 8.01 6.73
N SER A 260 -18.62 8.06 6.46
CA SER A 260 -19.18 8.34 5.14
C SER A 260 -18.83 9.74 4.63
N LEU A 261 -18.93 10.77 5.49
CA LEU A 261 -18.51 12.13 5.13
C LEU A 261 -17.01 12.21 4.83
N ARG A 262 -16.19 11.52 5.62
CA ARG A 262 -14.75 11.43 5.37
C ARG A 262 -14.44 10.76 4.04
N PHE A 263 -15.10 9.65 3.73
CA PHE A 263 -14.93 8.94 2.46
C PHE A 263 -15.36 9.79 1.26
N VAL A 264 -16.52 10.47 1.34
CA VAL A 264 -16.95 11.42 0.30
C VAL A 264 -15.91 12.54 0.11
N GLY A 265 -15.40 13.10 1.21
CA GLY A 265 -14.32 14.09 1.14
C GLY A 265 -13.05 13.58 0.44
N GLN A 266 -12.70 12.31 0.66
CA GLN A 266 -11.58 11.65 -0.02
C GLN A 266 -11.85 11.42 -1.51
N CYS A 267 -13.07 11.01 -1.88
CA CYS A 267 -13.49 10.84 -3.27
C CYS A 267 -13.48 12.17 -4.05
N VAL A 268 -13.82 13.29 -3.40
CA VAL A 268 -13.87 14.61 -4.03
C VAL A 268 -12.49 15.27 -4.09
N ALA A 269 -11.68 15.18 -3.03
CA ALA A 269 -10.40 15.89 -2.96
C ALA A 269 -9.24 15.19 -3.70
N ARG A 270 -9.31 13.88 -3.92
CA ARG A 270 -8.25 13.10 -4.58
C ARG A 270 -8.17 13.30 -6.11
N PRO A 271 -9.27 13.31 -6.89
CA PRO A 271 -9.20 13.52 -8.35
C PRO A 271 -8.67 14.90 -8.75
N SER A 272 -9.02 15.95 -8.00
CA SER A 272 -8.62 17.33 -8.28
C SER A 272 -7.11 17.59 -8.15
N ARG A 273 -6.37 16.77 -7.40
CA ARG A 273 -4.90 16.89 -7.29
C ARG A 273 -4.14 16.35 -8.50
N TRP A 274 -4.77 15.49 -9.30
CA TRP A 274 -4.16 14.88 -10.50
C TRP A 274 -4.54 15.62 -11.79
N ALA A 275 -5.76 16.18 -11.86
CA ALA A 275 -6.19 17.04 -12.97
C ALA A 275 -5.32 18.31 -13.16
N ILE A 276 -4.52 18.67 -12.15
CA ILE A 276 -3.59 19.81 -12.19
C ILE A 276 -2.19 19.37 -12.70
N ASN A 277 -1.86 18.07 -12.72
CA ASN A 277 -0.53 17.57 -13.10
C ASN A 277 -0.50 16.73 -14.39
N THR A 278 -1.64 16.30 -14.92
CA THR A 278 -1.71 15.79 -16.30
C THR A 278 -2.01 16.94 -17.26
N GLY A 279 -0.97 17.37 -17.98
CA GLY A 279 -1.07 18.37 -19.03
C GLY A 279 -2.27 18.12 -19.94
N SER A 280 -3.06 19.17 -20.13
CA SER A 280 -4.36 19.20 -20.80
C SER A 280 -4.32 18.91 -22.31
N ASP A 281 -3.25 18.33 -22.84
CA ASP A 281 -3.04 18.23 -24.29
C ASP A 281 -3.43 16.89 -24.91
N LEU A 282 -3.57 15.82 -24.12
CA LEU A 282 -3.86 14.48 -24.66
C LEU A 282 -5.35 14.17 -24.85
N LEU A 283 -6.25 14.87 -24.15
CA LEU A 283 -7.70 14.72 -24.34
C LEU A 283 -8.26 15.68 -25.41
N LEU A 284 -7.59 16.81 -25.68
CA LEU A 284 -8.01 17.76 -26.71
C LEU A 284 -7.56 17.36 -28.14
N ALA A 285 -6.54 16.51 -28.28
CA ALA A 285 -6.07 16.05 -29.60
C ALA A 285 -7.00 15.01 -30.28
N ARG A 286 -7.98 14.44 -29.57
CA ARG A 286 -8.97 13.48 -30.11
C ARG A 286 -10.37 14.05 -30.32
N ILE A 287 -10.55 15.36 -30.10
CA ILE A 287 -11.79 16.08 -30.42
C ILE A 287 -11.46 17.19 -31.42
N LYS A 288 -10.88 16.81 -32.57
CA LYS A 288 -11.01 17.63 -33.78
C LYS A 288 -11.96 16.88 -34.72
N PRO A 289 -13.10 17.46 -35.11
CA PRO A 289 -13.94 16.87 -36.14
C PRO A 289 -13.14 16.82 -37.45
N ALA A 290 -13.26 15.72 -38.18
CA ALA A 290 -12.75 15.62 -39.53
C ALA A 290 -13.35 16.77 -40.36
N GLN A 291 -12.51 17.65 -40.88
CA GLN A 291 -12.94 18.56 -41.93
C GLN A 291 -13.05 17.72 -43.21
N HIS A 292 -14.28 17.63 -43.73
CA HIS A 292 -14.56 17.14 -45.06
C HIS A 292 -14.14 18.20 -46.09
N GLU A 293 -13.27 17.83 -47.00
CA GLU A 293 -13.29 18.26 -48.42
C GLU A 293 -13.24 17.00 -49.28
#